data_AF-A0A7I0HX46-F1
#
_entry.id   AF-A0A7I0HX46-F1
#
_cell.length_a   1.000
_cell.length_b   1.000
_cell.length_c   1.000
_cell.angle_alpha   90.00
_cell.angle_beta   90.00
_cell.angle_gamma   90.00
#
_symmetry.space_group_name_H-M   'P 1'
#
loop_
_entity.id
_entity.type
_entity.pdbx_description
1 polymer ?
#
loop_
_entity_poly.entity_id
_entity_poly.type
_entity_poly.pdbx_seq_one_letter_code
_entity_poly.pdbx_strand_id
1 'polypeptide(L)'
;MKRIVSILLVSFTVSLVAQNLTERKPVSFSSEPSTIEEFKTIQMATANTPEGAAAVLVLAISMYGKNPELGRKAVVLSVLSKNRQKSNKPTAVDGVDLGGSDAYLLGQLDKYKMLPNGYWKGAEPSNGYTPSLPLTVETFTNPYSGDETSGKLKLFVATKGASSYRPVSVEKDADGLWRVKEMSSLFVGMMPAK
;
A
#
# COMPACT_ATOMS: atom_id res chain seq x y z
N MET A 1 -7.18 -49.48 8.19
CA MET A 1 -7.45 -48.69 6.97
C MET A 1 -7.46 -47.22 7.35
N LYS A 2 -6.44 -46.44 6.96
CA LYS A 2 -6.31 -45.02 7.33
C LYS A 2 -7.17 -44.18 6.37
N ARG A 3 -8.22 -43.53 6.89
CA ARG A 3 -9.00 -42.54 6.13
C ARG A 3 -8.26 -41.21 6.20
N ILE A 4 -7.66 -40.82 5.08
CA ILE A 4 -7.09 -39.49 4.88
C ILE A 4 -8.28 -38.55 4.66
N VAL A 5 -8.58 -37.71 5.63
CA VAL A 5 -9.50 -36.59 5.47
C VAL A 5 -8.69 -35.44 4.88
N SER A 6 -8.79 -35.24 3.56
CA SER A 6 -8.28 -34.03 2.91
C SER A 6 -9.17 -32.86 3.32
N ILE A 7 -8.70 -32.06 4.27
CA ILE A 7 -9.29 -30.75 4.56
C ILE A 7 -8.82 -29.81 3.44
N LEU A 8 -9.69 -29.59 2.46
CA LEU A 8 -9.49 -28.61 1.40
C LEU A 8 -9.50 -27.21 2.04
N LEU A 9 -8.34 -26.55 2.07
CA LEU A 9 -8.16 -25.21 2.61
C LEU A 9 -8.76 -24.18 1.63
N VAL A 10 -10.09 -24.03 1.64
CA VAL A 10 -10.84 -23.05 0.84
C VAL A 10 -11.06 -21.79 1.68
N SER A 11 -9.99 -21.07 2.02
CA SER A 11 -10.11 -19.81 2.77
C SER A 11 -9.83 -18.56 1.94
N PHE A 12 -9.30 -18.70 0.71
CA PHE A 12 -8.91 -17.53 -0.08
C PHE A 12 -9.96 -17.07 -1.11
N THR A 13 -10.84 -17.96 -1.57
CA THR A 13 -11.84 -17.61 -2.59
C THR A 13 -13.01 -16.78 -2.05
N VAL A 14 -13.32 -16.88 -0.74
CA VAL A 14 -14.51 -16.24 -0.15
C VAL A 14 -14.41 -14.71 -0.14
N SER A 15 -13.22 -14.14 0.13
CA SER A 15 -13.03 -12.68 0.17
C SER A 15 -13.14 -12.03 -1.20
N LEU A 16 -12.67 -12.70 -2.26
CA LEU A 16 -12.78 -12.21 -3.65
C LEU A 16 -14.25 -12.12 -4.10
N VAL A 17 -15.09 -13.09 -3.71
CA VAL A 17 -16.51 -13.14 -4.09
C VAL A 17 -17.31 -12.01 -3.43
N ALA A 18 -17.04 -11.69 -2.16
CA ALA A 18 -17.75 -10.62 -1.45
C ALA A 18 -17.43 -9.22 -1.99
N GLN A 19 -16.20 -9.00 -2.48
CA GLN A 19 -15.76 -7.70 -3.00
C GLN A 19 -15.95 -7.56 -4.53
N ASN A 20 -16.30 -8.64 -5.23
CA ASN A 20 -16.43 -8.72 -6.69
C ASN A 20 -15.20 -8.16 -7.43
N LEU A 21 -14.04 -8.72 -7.09
CA LEU A 21 -12.76 -8.18 -7.49
C LEU A 21 -12.29 -8.69 -8.86
N THR A 22 -11.75 -7.76 -9.66
CA THR A 22 -11.04 -8.02 -10.91
C THR A 22 -9.56 -7.69 -10.69
N GLU A 23 -8.68 -8.64 -11.00
CA GLU A 23 -7.23 -8.47 -10.85
C GLU A 23 -6.69 -7.39 -11.79
N ARG A 24 -5.70 -6.64 -11.29
CA ARG A 24 -4.94 -5.64 -12.05
C ARG A 24 -3.48 -6.07 -12.18
N LYS A 25 -2.74 -5.43 -13.08
CA LYS A 25 -1.33 -5.76 -13.31
C LYS A 25 -0.53 -5.60 -12.00
N PRO A 26 0.14 -6.66 -11.50
CA PRO A 26 0.96 -6.55 -10.30
C PRO A 26 2.19 -5.67 -10.54
N VAL A 27 2.63 -4.96 -9.50
CA VAL A 27 3.81 -4.10 -9.52
C VAL A 27 4.88 -4.71 -8.63
N SER A 28 6.12 -4.81 -9.13
CA SER A 28 7.22 -5.45 -8.40
C SER A 28 8.44 -4.53 -8.30
N PHE A 29 9.13 -4.61 -7.16
CA PHE A 29 10.39 -3.93 -6.88
C PHE A 29 11.47 -4.96 -6.58
N SER A 30 12.68 -4.75 -7.12
CA SER A 30 13.82 -5.63 -6.84
C SER A 30 14.31 -5.50 -5.40
N SER A 31 14.20 -4.31 -4.82
CA SER A 31 14.58 -3.99 -3.45
C SER A 31 13.86 -2.73 -2.98
N GLU A 32 13.90 -2.48 -1.67
CA GLU A 32 13.49 -1.18 -1.13
C GLU A 32 14.59 -0.13 -1.33
N PRO A 33 14.23 1.14 -1.59
CA PRO A 33 15.19 2.23 -1.64
C PRO A 33 15.71 2.55 -0.24
N SER A 34 16.96 3.01 -0.18
CA SER A 34 17.65 3.40 1.04
C SER A 34 17.66 4.92 1.27
N THR A 35 17.34 5.70 0.23
CA THR A 35 17.30 7.17 0.25
C THR A 35 16.00 7.73 -0.34
N ILE A 36 15.72 9.01 -0.07
CA ILE A 36 14.55 9.69 -0.67
C ILE A 36 14.75 9.93 -2.17
N GLU A 37 15.98 10.12 -2.61
CA GLU A 37 16.34 10.31 -4.02
C GLU A 37 16.11 9.03 -4.83
N GLU A 38 16.50 7.87 -4.28
CA GLU A 38 16.17 6.56 -4.85
C GLU A 38 14.65 6.35 -4.88
N PHE A 39 13.95 6.67 -3.79
CA PHE A 39 12.49 6.58 -3.73
C PHE A 39 11.81 7.46 -4.80
N LYS A 40 12.24 8.71 -4.98
CA LYS A 40 11.72 9.61 -6.03
C LYS A 40 11.95 9.03 -7.42
N THR A 41 13.11 8.42 -7.66
CA THR A 41 13.44 7.77 -8.94
C THR A 41 12.49 6.59 -9.21
N ILE A 42 12.29 5.72 -8.22
CA ILE A 42 11.33 4.60 -8.31
C ILE A 42 9.91 5.13 -8.54
N GLN A 43 9.50 6.16 -7.80
CA GLN A 43 8.18 6.76 -7.94
C GLN A 43 7.95 7.29 -9.37
N MET A 44 8.88 8.06 -9.93
CA MET A 44 8.76 8.60 -11.29
C MET A 44 8.64 7.50 -12.35
N ALA A 45 9.35 6.37 -12.17
CA ALA A 45 9.27 5.25 -13.09
C ALA A 45 7.97 4.44 -12.93
N THR A 46 7.43 4.36 -11.71
CA THR A 46 6.38 3.40 -11.35
C THR A 46 4.98 4.03 -11.31
N ALA A 47 4.84 5.23 -10.75
CA ALA A 47 3.56 5.90 -10.49
C ALA A 47 2.91 6.51 -11.75
N ASN A 48 3.18 5.94 -12.92
CA ASN A 48 2.54 6.30 -14.20
C ASN A 48 1.19 5.60 -14.39
N THR A 49 0.85 4.66 -13.50
CA THR A 49 -0.45 3.95 -13.48
C THR A 49 -1.07 4.00 -12.08
N PRO A 50 -2.39 3.76 -11.95
CA PRO A 50 -3.06 3.65 -10.65
C PRO A 50 -2.41 2.62 -9.72
N GLU A 51 -2.07 1.44 -10.23
CA GLU A 51 -1.44 0.35 -9.48
C GLU A 51 -0.05 0.76 -9.00
N GLY A 52 0.69 1.47 -9.86
CA GLY A 52 1.99 2.01 -9.52
C GLY A 52 1.93 2.97 -8.32
N ALA A 53 0.91 3.84 -8.26
CA ALA A 53 0.72 4.74 -7.12
C ALA A 53 0.43 3.98 -5.82
N ALA A 54 -0.44 2.95 -5.87
CA ALA A 54 -0.71 2.11 -4.71
C ALA A 54 0.54 1.34 -4.26
N ALA A 55 1.32 0.80 -5.19
CA ALA A 55 2.54 0.06 -4.91
C ALA A 55 3.64 0.97 -4.32
N VAL A 56 3.77 2.20 -4.82
CA VAL A 56 4.69 3.21 -4.28
C VAL A 56 4.32 3.60 -2.84
N LEU A 57 3.02 3.69 -2.52
CA LEU A 57 2.60 3.89 -1.12
C LEU A 57 2.96 2.68 -0.24
N VAL A 58 2.72 1.45 -0.70
CA VAL A 58 3.11 0.24 0.04
C VAL A 58 4.62 0.21 0.28
N LEU A 59 5.42 0.58 -0.72
CA LEU A 59 6.86 0.73 -0.59
C LEU A 59 7.23 1.75 0.49
N ALA A 60 6.59 2.93 0.50
CA ALA A 60 6.80 3.95 1.51
C ALA A 60 6.39 3.50 2.93
N ILE A 61 5.30 2.74 3.06
CA ILE A 61 4.87 2.12 4.32
C ILE A 61 5.91 1.10 4.82
N SER A 62 6.50 0.30 3.93
CA SER A 62 7.59 -0.63 4.27
C SER A 62 8.84 0.11 4.74
N MET A 63 9.23 1.19 4.04
CA MET A 63 10.34 2.05 4.43
C MET A 63 10.13 2.63 5.84
N TYR A 64 8.90 3.01 6.19
CA TYR A 64 8.58 3.54 7.52
C TYR A 64 8.84 2.52 8.63
N GLY A 65 8.54 1.25 8.38
CA GLY A 65 8.83 0.17 9.33
C GLY A 65 10.32 0.01 9.66
N LYS A 66 11.21 0.39 8.73
CA LYS A 66 12.67 0.30 8.90
C LYS A 66 13.29 1.60 9.37
N ASN A 67 12.84 2.71 8.82
CA ASN A 67 13.29 4.05 9.16
C ASN A 67 12.09 5.01 9.12
N PRO A 68 11.49 5.34 10.29
CA PRO A 68 10.31 6.19 10.37
C PRO A 68 10.51 7.59 9.75
N GLU A 69 11.73 8.14 9.79
CA GLU A 69 12.01 9.46 9.21
C GLU A 69 11.94 9.41 7.68
N LEU A 70 12.66 8.46 7.06
CA LEU A 70 12.66 8.29 5.61
C LEU A 70 11.29 7.83 5.11
N GLY A 71 10.68 6.86 5.78
CA GLY A 71 9.37 6.36 5.39
C GLY A 71 8.29 7.43 5.46
N ARG A 72 8.33 8.33 6.46
CA ARG A 72 7.40 9.45 6.51
C ARG A 72 7.54 10.36 5.28
N LYS A 73 8.77 10.73 4.93
CA LYS A 73 9.06 11.54 3.74
C LYS A 73 8.56 10.84 2.47
N ALA A 74 8.76 9.52 2.36
CA ALA A 74 8.25 8.70 1.26
C ALA A 74 6.70 8.67 1.21
N VAL A 75 6.02 8.56 2.35
CA VAL A 75 4.55 8.60 2.42
C VAL A 75 4.02 9.97 1.98
N VAL A 76 4.64 11.07 2.43
CA VAL A 76 4.30 12.44 1.98
C VAL A 76 4.34 12.54 0.47
N LEU A 77 5.42 12.05 -0.16
CA LEU A 77 5.60 12.07 -1.62
C LEU A 77 4.59 11.17 -2.37
N SER A 78 4.05 10.13 -1.72
CA SER A 78 3.08 9.19 -2.30
C SER A 78 1.64 9.71 -2.32
N VAL A 79 1.34 10.70 -1.46
CA VAL A 79 0.01 11.31 -1.33
C VAL A 79 -0.14 12.50 -2.28
N LEU A 80 -1.35 12.78 -2.77
CA LEU A 80 -1.64 13.92 -3.65
C LEU A 80 -1.09 15.24 -3.11
N SER A 81 -0.53 16.06 -4.00
CA SER A 81 0.05 17.36 -3.62
C SER A 81 -0.96 18.27 -2.91
N LYS A 82 -2.24 18.23 -3.30
CA LYS A 82 -3.33 19.01 -2.67
C LYS A 82 -3.74 18.52 -1.27
N ASN A 83 -3.36 17.31 -0.88
CA ASN A 83 -3.59 16.76 0.46
C ASN A 83 -2.41 17.05 1.42
N ARG A 84 -1.32 17.61 0.89
CA ARG A 84 -0.14 18.01 1.67
C ARG A 84 -0.32 19.43 2.21
N GLN A 85 0.48 19.77 3.21
CA GLN A 85 0.57 21.12 3.76
C GLN A 85 2.02 21.62 3.73
N LYS A 86 2.20 22.94 3.65
CA LYS A 86 3.53 23.55 3.81
C LYS A 86 4.06 23.28 5.20
N SER A 87 5.34 22.93 5.30
CA SER A 87 5.99 22.63 6.58
C SER A 87 7.49 22.88 6.49
N ASN A 88 8.05 23.45 7.54
CA ASN A 88 9.48 23.64 7.74
C ASN A 88 10.03 22.69 8.83
N LYS A 89 9.24 21.72 9.29
CA LYS A 89 9.68 20.74 10.29
C LYS A 89 10.83 19.90 9.73
N PRO A 90 11.79 19.43 10.55
CA PRO A 90 12.90 18.58 10.08
C PRO A 90 12.43 17.32 9.35
N THR A 91 11.24 16.87 9.68
CA THR A 91 10.62 15.67 9.15
C THR A 91 9.95 15.92 7.78
N ALA A 92 9.84 17.17 7.32
CA ALA A 92 9.25 17.56 6.03
C ALA A 92 10.16 17.15 4.85
N VAL A 93 9.57 17.08 3.65
CA VAL A 93 10.29 16.82 2.39
C VAL A 93 9.87 17.88 1.38
N ASP A 94 10.83 18.51 0.71
CA ASP A 94 10.59 19.57 -0.27
C ASP A 94 9.67 20.70 0.25
N GLY A 95 9.79 21.04 1.54
CA GLY A 95 9.00 22.08 2.20
C GLY A 95 7.53 21.71 2.47
N VAL A 96 7.17 20.42 2.34
CA VAL A 96 5.80 19.93 2.56
C VAL A 96 5.73 18.72 3.50
N ASP A 97 4.54 18.47 4.02
CA ASP A 97 4.21 17.41 4.96
C ASP A 97 2.76 16.91 4.74
N LEU A 98 2.37 15.80 5.36
CA LEU A 98 1.00 15.30 5.35
C LEU A 98 0.05 16.29 6.04
N GLY A 99 -1.16 16.45 5.52
CA GLY A 99 -2.26 17.12 6.21
C GLY A 99 -2.64 16.41 7.52
N GLY A 100 -3.41 17.08 8.39
CA GLY A 100 -3.71 16.60 9.74
C GLY A 100 -4.32 15.19 9.81
N SER A 101 -5.29 14.89 8.95
CA SER A 101 -5.93 13.56 8.90
C SER A 101 -4.94 12.45 8.51
N ASP A 102 -4.12 12.68 7.48
CA ASP A 102 -3.14 11.71 7.00
C ASP A 102 -2.00 11.52 7.99
N ALA A 103 -1.59 12.58 8.69
CA ALA A 103 -0.60 12.51 9.75
C ALA A 103 -1.07 11.63 10.93
N TYR A 104 -2.36 11.64 11.25
CA TYR A 104 -2.94 10.75 12.27
C TYR A 104 -2.90 9.28 11.83
N LEU A 105 -3.17 9.01 10.55
CA LEU A 105 -3.09 7.66 9.98
C LEU A 105 -1.66 7.11 10.07
N LEU A 106 -0.66 7.93 9.76
CA LEU A 106 0.74 7.51 9.81
C LEU A 106 1.15 6.97 11.18
N GLY A 107 0.68 7.61 12.27
CA GLY A 107 0.93 7.15 13.64
C GLY A 107 0.32 5.78 13.99
N GLN A 108 -0.50 5.18 13.12
CA GLN A 108 -0.95 3.80 13.29
C GLN A 108 0.14 2.78 12.91
N LEU A 109 1.10 3.14 12.05
CA LEU A 109 2.25 2.28 11.74
C LEU A 109 3.13 2.04 12.97
N ASP A 110 3.20 3.00 13.89
CA ASP A 110 3.90 2.85 15.16
C ASP A 110 3.24 1.80 16.07
N LYS A 111 1.90 1.72 16.02
CA LYS A 111 1.09 0.82 16.85
C LYS A 111 1.09 -0.62 16.33
N TYR A 112 1.04 -0.79 15.02
CA TYR A 112 0.88 -2.10 14.39
C TYR A 112 2.13 -2.48 13.59
N LYS A 113 3.08 -3.15 14.26
CA LYS A 113 4.40 -3.49 13.69
C LYS A 113 4.37 -4.40 12.46
N MET A 114 3.27 -5.07 12.21
CA MET A 114 3.02 -5.90 11.02
C MET A 114 2.59 -5.09 9.79
N LEU A 115 2.03 -3.88 9.98
CA LEU A 115 1.52 -3.06 8.87
C LEU A 115 2.58 -2.75 7.80
N PRO A 116 3.82 -2.38 8.15
CA PRO A 116 4.86 -2.06 7.17
C PRO A 116 5.06 -3.14 6.09
N ASN A 117 4.95 -4.42 6.46
CA ASN A 117 5.16 -5.53 5.53
C ASN A 117 3.86 -6.19 5.05
N GLY A 118 2.71 -5.77 5.58
CA GLY A 118 1.44 -6.50 5.48
C GLY A 118 0.78 -6.54 4.11
N TYR A 119 1.29 -5.76 3.15
CA TYR A 119 0.74 -5.61 1.80
C TYR A 119 1.62 -6.21 0.70
N TRP A 120 2.76 -6.79 1.08
CA TRP A 120 3.60 -7.52 0.14
C TRP A 120 3.03 -8.91 -0.15
N LYS A 121 3.13 -9.34 -1.40
CA LYS A 121 2.84 -10.73 -1.80
C LYS A 121 3.71 -11.69 -0.97
N GLY A 122 3.06 -12.73 -0.45
CA GLY A 122 3.71 -13.74 0.40
C GLY A 122 3.80 -13.36 1.89
N ALA A 123 3.59 -12.10 2.27
CA ALA A 123 3.55 -11.71 3.68
C ALA A 123 2.21 -12.12 4.31
N GLU A 124 2.27 -12.93 5.36
CA GLU A 124 1.09 -13.42 6.07
C GLU A 124 1.34 -13.63 7.57
N PRO A 125 0.27 -13.70 8.40
CA PRO A 125 0.44 -13.91 9.84
C PRO A 125 1.29 -15.13 10.20
N SER A 126 1.17 -16.22 9.45
CA SER A 126 1.84 -17.50 9.74
C SER A 126 3.35 -17.48 9.52
N ASN A 127 3.87 -16.50 8.77
CA ASN A 127 5.30 -16.35 8.49
C ASN A 127 5.88 -15.04 9.04
N GLY A 128 5.19 -14.43 10.01
CA GLY A 128 5.60 -13.17 10.59
C GLY A 128 5.57 -11.99 9.62
N TYR A 129 4.74 -12.05 8.57
CA TYR A 129 4.67 -11.06 7.49
C TYR A 129 5.98 -10.92 6.71
N THR A 130 6.64 -12.05 6.44
CA THR A 130 7.84 -12.09 5.59
C THR A 130 7.41 -12.09 4.11
N PRO A 131 7.80 -11.10 3.30
CA PRO A 131 7.44 -11.04 1.89
C PRO A 131 8.21 -12.07 1.05
N SER A 132 7.58 -12.52 -0.04
CA SER A 132 8.31 -13.22 -1.12
C SER A 132 9.09 -12.23 -1.97
N LEU A 133 10.16 -12.72 -2.63
CA LEU A 133 10.90 -11.93 -3.62
C LEU A 133 10.50 -12.32 -5.06
N PRO A 134 10.46 -11.37 -6.01
CA PRO A 134 10.64 -9.92 -5.81
C PRO A 134 9.50 -9.31 -4.98
N LEU A 135 9.72 -8.11 -4.41
CA LEU A 135 8.71 -7.43 -3.58
C LEU A 135 7.55 -7.01 -4.47
N THR A 136 6.43 -7.74 -4.41
CA THR A 136 5.28 -7.54 -5.30
C THR A 136 4.07 -7.02 -4.54
N VAL A 137 3.37 -6.05 -5.12
CA VAL A 137 2.05 -5.58 -4.68
C VAL A 137 1.00 -6.02 -5.69
N GLU A 138 -0.04 -6.67 -5.20
CA GLU A 138 -1.20 -7.09 -5.99
C GLU A 138 -2.37 -6.14 -5.71
N THR A 139 -3.01 -5.65 -6.77
CA THR A 139 -4.14 -4.74 -6.68
C THR A 139 -5.30 -5.22 -7.53
N PHE A 140 -6.49 -4.80 -7.15
CA PHE A 140 -7.73 -5.24 -7.75
C PHE A 140 -8.68 -4.04 -7.91
N THR A 141 -9.61 -4.13 -8.84
CA THR A 141 -10.77 -3.23 -8.96
C THR A 141 -12.05 -4.01 -8.69
N ASN A 142 -13.18 -3.32 -8.60
CA ASN A 142 -14.51 -3.91 -8.68
C ASN A 142 -15.43 -3.01 -9.54
N PRO A 143 -16.70 -3.37 -9.78
CA PRO A 143 -17.62 -2.54 -10.57
C PRO A 143 -17.85 -1.11 -10.05
N TYR A 144 -17.45 -0.83 -8.80
CA TYR A 144 -17.57 0.48 -8.16
C TYR A 144 -16.22 1.20 -7.99
N SER A 145 -15.17 0.73 -8.69
CA SER A 145 -13.84 1.33 -8.64
C SER A 145 -13.75 2.69 -9.34
N GLY A 146 -14.76 3.06 -10.13
CA GLY A 146 -14.74 4.25 -10.97
C GLY A 146 -14.07 3.98 -12.31
N ASP A 147 -13.76 5.08 -13.02
CA ASP A 147 -13.21 5.05 -14.37
C ASP A 147 -11.81 5.68 -14.40
N GLU A 148 -10.82 4.87 -14.76
CA GLU A 148 -9.41 5.30 -14.87
C GLU A 148 -9.23 6.49 -15.82
N THR A 149 -10.05 6.61 -16.88
CA THR A 149 -9.97 7.72 -17.84
C THR A 149 -10.34 9.07 -17.23
N SER A 150 -11.09 9.07 -16.12
CA SER A 150 -11.38 10.27 -15.33
C SER A 150 -10.19 10.79 -14.52
N GLY A 151 -9.04 10.09 -14.56
CA GLY A 151 -7.86 10.38 -13.76
C GLY A 151 -8.04 10.03 -12.28
N LYS A 152 -9.02 9.20 -11.93
CA LYS A 152 -9.32 8.74 -10.57
C LYS A 152 -9.66 7.26 -10.59
N LEU A 153 -9.14 6.49 -9.64
CA LEU A 153 -9.48 5.07 -9.52
C LEU A 153 -9.43 4.63 -8.06
N LYS A 154 -10.36 3.77 -7.65
CA LYS A 154 -10.29 3.04 -6.39
C LYS A 154 -9.75 1.64 -6.67
N LEU A 155 -8.66 1.31 -5.99
CA LEU A 155 -8.05 -0.02 -6.00
C LEU A 155 -8.28 -0.71 -4.65
N PHE A 156 -8.08 -2.02 -4.64
CA PHE A 156 -8.06 -2.85 -3.44
C PHE A 156 -6.71 -3.54 -3.38
N VAL A 157 -5.89 -3.20 -2.38
CA VAL A 157 -4.56 -3.77 -2.16
C VAL A 157 -4.71 -5.11 -1.47
N ALA A 158 -4.10 -6.15 -2.03
CA ALA A 158 -4.12 -7.49 -1.46
C ALA A 158 -3.43 -7.50 -0.09
N THR A 159 -3.98 -8.30 0.82
CA THR A 159 -3.33 -8.61 2.09
C THR A 159 -3.85 -9.94 2.60
N LYS A 160 -2.98 -10.72 3.26
CA LYS A 160 -3.36 -11.90 4.04
C LYS A 160 -3.62 -11.54 5.51
N GLY A 161 -3.41 -10.29 5.90
CA GLY A 161 -3.55 -9.79 7.27
C GLY A 161 -4.94 -9.33 7.66
N ALA A 162 -5.93 -9.45 6.77
CA ALA A 162 -7.31 -9.04 7.00
C ALA A 162 -8.29 -9.97 6.27
N SER A 163 -9.58 -9.88 6.61
CA SER A 163 -10.64 -10.66 5.95
C SER A 163 -11.00 -10.14 4.54
N SER A 164 -10.52 -8.95 4.16
CA SER A 164 -10.78 -8.32 2.87
C SER A 164 -9.57 -7.50 2.40
N TYR A 165 -9.46 -7.31 1.09
CA TYR A 165 -8.45 -6.44 0.50
C TYR A 165 -8.75 -4.97 0.82
N ARG A 166 -7.70 -4.19 1.06
CA ARG A 166 -7.83 -2.85 1.63
C ARG A 166 -8.03 -1.81 0.51
N PRO A 167 -9.12 -1.04 0.52
CA PRO A 167 -9.32 0.01 -0.47
C PRO A 167 -8.26 1.12 -0.35
N VAL A 168 -7.82 1.60 -1.50
CA VAL A 168 -7.01 2.81 -1.67
C VAL A 168 -7.57 3.58 -2.86
N SER A 169 -7.73 4.89 -2.73
CA SER A 169 -8.15 5.73 -3.85
C SER A 169 -6.95 6.51 -4.37
N VAL A 170 -6.76 6.53 -5.68
CA VAL A 170 -5.67 7.23 -6.36
C VAL A 170 -6.23 8.21 -7.38
N GLU A 171 -5.50 9.29 -7.61
CA GLU A 171 -5.86 10.35 -8.54
C GLU A 171 -4.60 10.85 -9.24
N LYS A 172 -4.74 11.23 -10.52
CA LYS A 172 -3.66 11.83 -11.29
C LYS A 172 -3.42 13.26 -10.79
N ASP A 173 -2.18 13.54 -10.43
CA ASP A 173 -1.76 14.84 -9.90
C ASP A 173 -1.35 15.79 -11.03
N ALA A 174 -1.05 17.04 -10.69
CA ALA A 174 -0.76 18.10 -11.66
C ALA A 174 0.47 17.84 -12.55
N ASP A 175 1.43 17.05 -12.07
CA ASP A 175 2.63 16.63 -12.81
C ASP A 175 2.40 15.37 -13.66
N GLY A 176 1.18 14.85 -13.69
CA GLY A 176 0.80 13.68 -14.47
C GLY A 176 1.08 12.33 -13.79
N LEU A 177 1.74 12.31 -12.63
CA LEU A 177 1.89 11.08 -11.84
C LEU A 177 0.60 10.76 -11.09
N TRP A 178 0.31 9.48 -10.94
CA TRP A 178 -0.74 9.01 -10.05
C TRP A 178 -0.27 9.08 -8.60
N ARG A 179 -1.10 9.59 -7.70
CA ARG A 179 -0.83 9.64 -6.26
C ARG A 179 -2.06 9.25 -5.46
N VAL A 180 -1.80 8.87 -4.21
CA VAL A 180 -2.83 8.44 -3.28
C VAL A 180 -3.68 9.63 -2.81
N LYS A 181 -5.00 9.47 -2.92
CA LYS A 181 -6.01 10.38 -2.42
C LYS A 181 -6.52 9.99 -1.05
N GLU A 182 -6.76 8.69 -0.85
CA GLU A 182 -7.30 8.13 0.39
C GLU A 182 -6.66 6.77 0.63
N MET A 183 -6.13 6.57 1.83
CA MET A 183 -5.37 5.39 2.26
C MET A 183 -5.73 4.89 3.65
N SER A 184 -6.74 5.44 4.34
CA SER A 184 -7.04 5.07 5.73
C SER A 184 -7.10 3.55 5.98
N SER A 185 -7.66 2.78 5.04
CA SER A 185 -7.76 1.33 5.18
C SER A 185 -6.41 0.60 5.14
N LEU A 186 -5.34 1.24 4.70
CA LEU A 186 -3.98 0.67 4.76
C LEU A 186 -3.34 0.86 6.15
N PHE A 187 -3.91 1.72 7.00
CA PHE A 187 -3.38 2.11 8.31
C PHE A 187 -4.23 1.60 9.49
N VAL A 188 -5.13 0.64 9.25
CA VAL A 188 -5.91 -0.01 10.31
C VAL A 188 -5.34 -1.37 10.65
N GLY A 189 -5.53 -1.81 11.89
CA GLY A 189 -4.94 -3.04 12.43
C GLY A 189 -5.06 -4.27 11.52
N MET A 190 -4.03 -5.11 11.57
CA MET A 190 -3.97 -6.41 10.91
C MET A 190 -3.95 -7.54 11.94
N MET A 191 -4.22 -8.75 11.47
CA MET A 191 -4.03 -9.96 12.27
C MET A 191 -2.59 -9.98 12.87
N PRO A 192 -2.43 -10.33 14.14
CA PRO A 192 -1.10 -10.50 14.72
C PRO A 192 -0.30 -11.58 13.99
N ALA A 193 1.02 -11.42 13.93
CA ALA A 193 1.92 -12.52 13.59
C ALA A 193 1.72 -13.70 14.56
N LYS A 194 1.84 -14.91 14.05
CA LYS A 194 1.72 -16.16 14.81
C LYS A 194 3.08 -16.71 15.21
#